data_AF-A4EV07-F1
#
_entry.id   AF-A4EV07-F1
#
_cell.length_a   1.000
_cell.length_b   1.000
_cell.length_c   1.000
_cell.angle_alpha   90.00
_cell.angle_beta   90.00
_cell.angle_gamma   90.00
#
_symmetry.space_group_name_H-M   'P 1'
#
loop_
_entity.id
_entity.type
_entity.pdbx_description
1 polymer ?
#
loop_
_entity_poly.entity_id
_entity_poly.type
_entity_poly.pdbx_seq_one_letter_code
_entity_poly.pdbx_strand_id
1 'polypeptide(L)'
;MTGTPTPERVWWSAKDLASAKLPGLPGTVRGVNLVAERKGWAKQPNAIKHRPGRSGGLFYHWSILPLKTRLRLLKDLEKQEPQRLERGEAWAIYEGLSQKAKTEAITRQDALHKIGVMHRSGSTHVHAVETVAVALGVSPRTVYNWLAVVEGVAQEDRLAYLAPKPPKKRTRREDRAKFKPSMDWLQSAYLLLEQPTFAQSYRAAVKHAQ
;
A
#
# COMPACT_ATOMS: atom_id res chain seq x y z
N MET A 1 -1.84 2.48 25.24
CA MET A 1 -3.23 2.85 24.91
C MET A 1 -3.72 1.86 23.86
N THR A 2 -4.54 0.89 24.24
CA THR A 2 -5.04 -0.14 23.32
C THR A 2 -6.14 0.45 22.45
N GLY A 3 -5.78 0.94 21.26
CA GLY A 3 -6.77 1.32 20.26
C GLY A 3 -7.55 0.08 19.83
N THR A 4 -8.88 0.12 19.91
CA THR A 4 -9.72 -0.95 19.36
C THR A 4 -9.40 -1.09 17.86
N PRO A 5 -9.10 -2.28 17.33
CA PRO A 5 -8.78 -2.43 15.92
C PRO A 5 -9.97 -1.98 15.07
N THR A 6 -9.79 -0.89 14.33
CA THR A 6 -10.82 -0.36 13.42
C THR A 6 -10.51 -0.75 11.99
N PRO A 7 -11.50 -1.22 11.22
CA PRO A 7 -11.31 -1.52 9.81
C PRO A 7 -11.01 -0.27 8.99
N GLU A 8 -10.28 -0.46 7.88
CA GLU A 8 -9.90 0.60 6.92
C GLU A 8 -11.11 1.45 6.50
N ARG A 9 -12.25 0.78 6.30
CA ARG A 9 -13.54 1.41 6.02
C ARG A 9 -14.48 1.34 7.23
N VAL A 10 -14.69 2.50 7.86
CA VAL A 10 -15.52 2.65 9.07
C VAL A 10 -17.01 2.84 8.75
N TRP A 11 -17.34 3.56 7.66
CA TRP A 11 -18.71 3.91 7.29
C TRP A 11 -19.16 3.23 5.99
N TRP A 12 -20.34 2.59 6.05
CA TRP A 12 -20.87 1.73 5.01
C TRP A 12 -22.27 2.14 4.59
N SER A 13 -22.55 2.26 3.29
CA SER A 13 -23.93 2.37 2.81
C SER A 13 -24.56 0.99 2.64
N ALA A 14 -25.88 0.92 2.61
CA ALA A 14 -26.58 -0.33 2.29
C ALA A 14 -26.17 -0.91 0.92
N LYS A 15 -25.85 -0.04 -0.05
CA LYS A 15 -25.33 -0.44 -1.36
C LYS A 15 -23.96 -1.10 -1.24
N ASP A 16 -23.06 -0.50 -0.45
CA ASP A 16 -21.72 -1.05 -0.24
C ASP A 16 -21.77 -2.41 0.46
N LEU A 17 -22.61 -2.55 1.49
CA LEU A 17 -22.79 -3.80 2.22
C LEU A 17 -23.34 -4.92 1.34
N ALA A 18 -24.31 -4.60 0.47
CA ALA A 18 -24.86 -5.55 -0.48
C ALA A 18 -23.81 -5.99 -1.51
N SER A 19 -23.05 -5.03 -2.07
CA SER A 19 -21.98 -5.32 -3.03
C SER A 19 -20.82 -6.12 -2.43
N ALA A 20 -20.50 -5.88 -1.16
CA ALA A 20 -19.41 -6.55 -0.47
C ALA A 20 -19.72 -8.03 -0.13
N LYS A 21 -20.99 -8.46 -0.26
CA LYS A 21 -21.46 -9.84 -0.02
C LYS A 21 -20.89 -10.45 1.27
N LEU A 22 -20.86 -9.63 2.32
CA LEU A 22 -20.26 -10.01 3.60
C LEU A 22 -21.10 -11.08 4.31
N PRO A 23 -20.47 -12.02 5.04
CA PRO A 23 -21.20 -13.06 5.75
C PRO A 23 -22.11 -12.46 6.82
N GLY A 24 -23.35 -12.96 6.89
CA GLY A 24 -24.36 -12.48 7.83
C GLY A 24 -25.18 -11.27 7.35
N LEU A 25 -24.99 -10.81 6.11
CA LEU A 25 -25.83 -9.81 5.46
C LEU A 25 -26.35 -10.31 4.10
N PRO A 26 -27.56 -9.88 3.67
CA PRO A 26 -28.06 -10.20 2.34
C PRO A 26 -27.24 -9.52 1.23
N GLY A 27 -27.11 -10.17 0.07
CA GLY A 27 -26.42 -9.63 -1.10
C GLY A 27 -27.19 -8.56 -1.89
N THR A 28 -28.33 -8.09 -1.39
CA THR A 28 -29.18 -7.08 -2.05
C THR A 28 -29.40 -5.88 -1.14
N VAL A 29 -29.47 -4.68 -1.73
CA VAL A 29 -29.67 -3.42 -0.99
C VAL A 29 -30.96 -3.47 -0.16
N ARG A 30 -32.04 -4.00 -0.74
CA ARG A 30 -33.33 -4.19 -0.06
C ARG A 30 -33.19 -5.10 1.16
N GLY A 31 -32.48 -6.22 1.03
CA GLY A 31 -32.26 -7.14 2.14
C GLY A 31 -31.46 -6.51 3.27
N VAL A 32 -30.42 -5.72 2.95
CA VAL A 32 -29.64 -4.99 3.96
C VAL A 32 -30.52 -3.96 4.70
N ASN A 33 -31.36 -3.22 3.98
CA ASN A 33 -32.28 -2.26 4.60
C ASN A 33 -33.29 -2.95 5.54
N LEU A 34 -33.84 -4.10 5.16
CA LEU A 34 -34.73 -4.88 6.03
C LEU A 34 -34.03 -5.35 7.31
N VAL A 35 -32.76 -5.74 7.22
CA VAL A 35 -31.95 -6.09 8.41
C VAL A 35 -31.70 -4.86 9.28
N ALA A 36 -31.40 -3.71 8.67
CA ALA A 36 -31.17 -2.45 9.37
C ALA A 36 -32.42 -1.99 10.13
N GLU A 37 -33.60 -2.11 9.50
CA GLU A 37 -34.90 -1.81 10.11
C GLU A 37 -35.21 -2.76 11.26
N ARG A 38 -35.11 -4.08 11.03
CA ARG A 38 -35.35 -5.12 12.05
C ARG A 38 -34.45 -4.95 13.27
N LYS A 39 -33.19 -4.60 13.06
CA LYS A 39 -32.20 -4.41 14.12
C LYS A 39 -32.16 -2.98 14.67
N GLY A 40 -33.03 -2.09 14.19
CA GLY A 40 -33.12 -0.71 14.66
C GLY A 40 -31.82 0.07 14.49
N TRP A 41 -31.04 -0.18 13.43
CA TRP A 41 -29.77 0.52 13.20
C TRP A 41 -29.93 2.03 13.12
N ALA A 42 -31.05 2.50 12.55
CA ALA A 42 -31.41 3.91 12.46
C ALA A 42 -31.76 4.56 13.82
N LYS A 43 -31.89 3.77 14.89
CA LYS A 43 -32.16 4.25 16.27
C LYS A 43 -30.90 4.40 17.11
N GLN A 44 -29.72 4.06 16.57
CA GLN A 44 -28.45 4.15 17.28
C GLN A 44 -27.69 5.43 16.87
N PRO A 45 -27.82 6.55 17.61
CA PRO A 45 -27.32 7.86 17.17
C PRO A 45 -25.81 7.88 16.93
N ASN A 46 -25.03 7.10 17.69
CA ASN A 46 -23.57 7.06 17.57
C ASN A 46 -23.05 6.18 16.41
N ALA A 47 -23.95 5.52 15.66
CA ALA A 47 -23.59 4.55 14.64
C ALA A 47 -24.19 4.86 13.26
N ILE A 48 -24.73 6.07 13.10
CA ILE A 48 -25.38 6.52 11.87
C ILE A 48 -24.72 7.81 11.41
N LYS A 49 -24.56 7.96 10.11
CA LYS A 49 -24.15 9.21 9.48
C LYS A 49 -25.02 9.47 8.25
N HIS A 50 -25.53 10.69 8.10
CA HIS A 50 -26.29 11.05 6.91
C HIS A 50 -25.37 11.18 5.70
N ARG A 51 -25.83 10.68 4.56
CA ARG A 51 -25.12 10.86 3.29
C ARG A 51 -25.31 12.30 2.80
N PRO A 52 -24.22 13.02 2.46
CA PRO A 52 -24.35 14.33 1.85
C PRO A 52 -24.96 14.19 0.44
N GLY A 53 -26.03 14.94 0.15
CA GLY A 53 -26.68 14.97 -1.17
C GLY A 53 -28.22 14.86 -1.12
N ARG A 54 -28.85 15.03 -2.29
CA ARG A 54 -30.31 15.14 -2.46
C ARG A 54 -31.08 13.84 -2.17
N SER A 55 -30.41 12.69 -2.18
CA SER A 55 -30.99 11.40 -1.81
C SER A 55 -30.58 11.06 -0.37
N GLY A 56 -31.44 11.35 0.61
CA GLY A 56 -31.20 11.20 2.05
C GLY A 56 -30.98 9.76 2.55
N GLY A 57 -29.86 9.14 2.16
CA GLY A 57 -29.45 7.81 2.61
C GLY A 57 -28.65 7.85 3.91
N LEU A 58 -28.64 6.73 4.64
CA LEU A 58 -27.84 6.55 5.85
C LEU A 58 -26.57 5.75 5.56
N PHE A 59 -25.48 6.15 6.20
CA PHE A 59 -24.29 5.34 6.42
C PHE A 59 -24.37 4.69 7.80
N TYR A 60 -24.01 3.42 7.84
CA TYR A 60 -23.93 2.61 9.05
C TYR A 60 -22.47 2.47 9.46
N HIS A 61 -22.21 2.66 10.75
CA HIS A 61 -20.89 2.42 11.33
C HIS A 61 -20.60 0.92 11.38
N TRP A 62 -19.35 0.50 11.20
CA TRP A 62 -18.99 -0.93 11.19
C TRP A 62 -19.36 -1.65 12.51
N SER A 63 -19.41 -0.93 13.64
CA SER A 63 -19.69 -1.51 14.97
C SER A 63 -21.10 -2.11 15.09
N ILE A 64 -22.08 -1.60 14.34
CA ILE A 64 -23.48 -2.06 14.38
C ILE A 64 -23.76 -3.24 13.44
N LEU A 65 -22.79 -3.55 12.57
CA LEU A 65 -22.90 -4.69 11.68
C LEU A 65 -22.93 -6.01 12.47
N PRO A 66 -23.54 -7.07 11.91
CA PRO A 66 -23.57 -8.38 12.55
C PRO A 66 -22.17 -8.87 12.89
N LEU A 67 -22.04 -9.65 13.98
CA LEU A 67 -20.75 -10.15 14.45
C LEU A 67 -19.95 -10.87 13.36
N LYS A 68 -20.61 -11.73 12.56
CA LYS A 68 -19.99 -12.43 11.42
C LYS A 68 -19.37 -11.46 10.40
N THR A 69 -20.05 -10.34 10.14
CA THR A 69 -19.58 -9.28 9.24
C THR A 69 -18.37 -8.57 9.84
N ARG A 70 -18.43 -8.18 11.12
CA ARG A 70 -17.32 -7.52 11.82
C ARG A 70 -16.07 -8.41 11.88
N LEU A 71 -16.22 -9.68 12.22
CA LEU A 71 -15.12 -10.65 12.23
C LEU A 71 -14.49 -10.82 10.85
N ARG A 72 -15.29 -10.80 9.78
CA ARG A 72 -14.75 -10.84 8.42
C ARG A 72 -13.93 -9.59 8.09
N LEU A 73 -14.45 -8.41 8.41
CA LEU A 73 -13.74 -7.14 8.20
C LEU A 73 -12.42 -7.10 8.99
N LEU A 74 -12.38 -7.62 10.21
CA LEU A 74 -11.15 -7.73 11.00
C LEU A 74 -10.16 -8.76 10.41
N LYS A 75 -10.62 -9.92 9.95
CA LYS A 75 -9.76 -10.89 9.25
C LYS A 75 -9.17 -10.34 7.96
N ASP A 76 -9.93 -9.51 7.24
CA ASP A 76 -9.43 -8.87 6.03
C ASP A 76 -8.35 -7.82 6.37
N LEU A 77 -8.36 -7.21 7.57
CA LEU A 77 -7.24 -6.40 8.07
C LEU A 77 -6.00 -7.25 8.36
N GLU A 78 -6.16 -8.40 9.02
CA GLU A 78 -5.04 -9.32 9.31
C GLU A 78 -4.37 -9.79 8.00
N LYS A 79 -5.15 -10.03 6.94
CA LYS A 79 -4.61 -10.36 5.61
C LYS A 79 -3.93 -9.20 4.91
N GLN A 80 -4.30 -7.97 5.25
CA GLN A 80 -3.66 -6.76 4.75
C GLN A 80 -2.37 -6.43 5.51
N GLU A 81 -2.06 -7.12 6.62
CA GLU A 81 -0.71 -7.04 7.16
C GLU A 81 0.25 -7.40 6.02
N PRO A 82 1.19 -6.50 5.68
CA PRO A 82 2.06 -6.73 4.55
C PRO A 82 2.78 -8.04 4.82
N GLN A 83 2.50 -9.06 3.99
CA GLN A 83 3.28 -10.29 3.99
C GLN A 83 4.74 -9.88 3.97
N ARG A 84 5.39 -10.06 5.12
CA ARG A 84 6.73 -9.56 5.35
C ARG A 84 7.62 -10.37 4.41
N LEU A 85 8.51 -9.70 3.68
CA LEU A 85 9.46 -10.38 2.81
C LEU A 85 10.19 -11.44 3.64
N GLU A 86 10.39 -12.63 3.07
CA GLU A 86 11.22 -13.63 3.72
C GLU A 86 12.63 -13.07 3.96
N ARG A 87 13.28 -13.48 5.05
CA ARG A 87 14.59 -12.93 5.47
C ARG A 87 15.59 -12.91 4.32
N GLY A 88 15.71 -14.03 3.58
CA GLY A 88 16.62 -14.15 2.45
C GLY A 88 16.27 -13.23 1.28
N GLU A 89 14.98 -13.01 1.01
CA GLU A 89 14.53 -12.12 -0.06
C GLU A 89 14.82 -10.65 0.28
N ALA A 90 14.61 -10.25 1.54
CA ALA A 90 14.92 -8.90 1.99
C ALA A 90 16.41 -8.56 1.83
N TRP A 91 17.29 -9.49 2.22
CA TRP A 91 18.74 -9.33 2.05
C TRP A 91 19.18 -9.33 0.58
N ALA A 92 18.63 -10.22 -0.26
CA ALA A 92 18.93 -10.24 -1.69
C ALA A 92 18.55 -8.91 -2.38
N ILE A 93 17.41 -8.33 -2.02
CA ILE A 93 17.02 -7.00 -2.51
C ILE A 93 18.03 -5.95 -2.03
N TYR A 94 18.39 -5.96 -0.75
CA TYR A 94 19.34 -5.01 -0.17
C TYR A 94 20.71 -5.07 -0.85
N GLU A 95 21.23 -6.26 -1.12
CA GLU A 95 22.51 -6.46 -1.79
C GLU A 95 22.52 -5.88 -3.20
N GLY A 96 21.42 -5.99 -3.93
CA GLY A 96 21.23 -5.42 -5.27
C GLY A 96 21.00 -3.91 -5.33
N LEU A 97 20.89 -3.22 -4.18
CA LEU A 97 20.70 -1.78 -4.14
C LEU A 97 21.99 -1.00 -4.45
N SER A 98 21.81 0.23 -4.94
CA SER A 98 22.91 1.16 -5.16
C SER A 98 23.55 1.60 -3.84
N GLN A 99 24.81 2.04 -3.90
CA GLN A 99 25.53 2.51 -2.71
C GLN A 99 24.78 3.63 -1.98
N LYS A 100 24.15 4.54 -2.73
CA LYS A 100 23.32 5.63 -2.16
C LYS A 100 22.12 5.11 -1.37
N ALA A 101 21.48 4.04 -1.83
CA ALA A 101 20.36 3.44 -1.12
C ALA A 101 20.83 2.68 0.13
N LYS A 102 22.00 2.04 0.07
CA LYS A 102 22.62 1.38 1.23
C LYS A 102 23.02 2.39 2.30
N THR A 103 23.61 3.53 1.93
CA THR A 103 23.93 4.60 2.89
C THR A 103 22.68 5.16 3.56
N GLU A 104 21.57 5.31 2.81
CA GLU A 104 20.29 5.74 3.40
C GLU A 104 19.69 4.69 4.35
N ALA A 105 19.85 3.40 4.07
CA ALA A 105 19.43 2.34 5.00
C ALA A 105 20.21 2.41 6.32
N ILE A 106 21.53 2.63 6.24
CA ILE A 106 22.41 2.80 7.40
C ILE A 106 22.01 4.02 8.23
N THR A 107 21.79 5.18 7.59
CA THR A 107 21.37 6.39 8.33
C THR A 107 20.04 6.20 9.05
N ARG A 108 19.09 5.48 8.43
CA ARG A 108 17.83 5.09 9.09
C ARG A 108 18.05 4.16 10.27
N GLN A 109 18.93 3.17 10.14
CA GLN A 109 19.26 2.25 11.23
C GLN A 109 19.91 2.99 12.41
N ASP A 110 20.84 3.90 12.14
CA ASP A 110 21.48 4.75 13.13
C ASP A 110 20.48 5.66 13.85
N ALA A 111 19.49 6.19 13.12
CA ALA A 111 18.39 6.96 13.69
C ALA A 111 17.63 6.15 14.76
N LEU A 112 17.28 4.90 14.44
CA LEU A 112 16.58 4.01 15.38
C LEU A 112 17.46 3.62 16.57
N HIS A 113 18.75 3.38 16.35
CA HIS A 113 19.70 3.13 17.44
C HIS A 113 19.78 4.32 18.40
N LYS A 114 19.86 5.55 17.88
CA LYS A 114 19.87 6.79 18.69
C LYS A 114 18.59 6.95 19.51
N ILE A 115 17.42 6.67 18.93
CA ILE A 115 16.15 6.67 19.68
C ILE A 115 16.20 5.66 20.83
N GLY A 116 16.69 4.45 20.58
CA GLY A 116 16.84 3.42 21.61
C GLY A 116 17.80 3.83 22.73
N VAL A 117 18.89 4.51 22.41
CA VAL A 117 19.84 5.06 23.40
C VAL A 117 19.17 6.13 24.25
N MET A 118 18.51 7.11 23.63
CA MET A 118 17.81 8.19 24.36
C MET A 118 16.69 7.67 25.27
N HIS A 119 15.98 6.64 24.81
CA HIS A 119 14.97 6.00 25.65
C HIS A 119 15.58 5.32 26.88
N ARG A 120 16.72 4.64 26.72
CA ARG A 120 17.44 4.02 27.86
C ARG A 120 18.02 5.05 28.83
N SER A 121 18.38 6.24 28.36
CA SER A 121 18.82 7.35 29.22
C SER A 121 17.68 8.10 29.91
N GLY A 122 16.42 7.64 29.77
CA GLY A 122 15.27 8.20 30.47
C GLY A 122 14.48 9.26 29.71
N SER A 123 14.81 9.54 28.44
CA SER A 123 13.98 10.41 27.60
C SER A 123 12.69 9.69 27.20
N THR A 124 11.59 10.43 27.13
CA THR A 124 10.35 9.88 26.60
C THR A 124 10.52 9.50 25.12
N HIS A 125 9.82 8.44 24.69
CA HIS A 125 9.90 7.98 23.30
C HIS A 125 9.52 9.08 22.29
N VAL A 126 8.51 9.90 22.64
CA VAL A 126 8.06 11.01 21.80
C VAL A 126 9.17 12.05 21.62
N HIS A 127 9.80 12.47 22.72
CA HIS A 127 10.88 13.45 22.67
C HIS A 127 12.10 12.90 21.91
N ALA A 128 12.45 11.62 22.13
CA ALA A 128 13.54 10.97 21.41
C ALA A 128 13.31 10.96 19.88
N VAL A 129 12.09 10.65 19.44
CA VAL A 129 11.73 10.66 18.01
C VAL A 129 11.79 12.08 17.45
N GLU A 130 11.27 13.08 18.17
CA GLU A 130 11.32 14.49 17.75
C GLU A 130 12.75 14.99 17.59
N THR A 131 13.62 14.71 18.56
CA THR A 131 15.03 15.12 18.54
C THR A 131 15.78 14.49 17.35
N VAL A 132 15.58 13.19 17.07
CA VAL A 132 16.19 12.54 15.89
C VAL A 132 15.62 13.08 14.58
N ALA A 133 14.31 13.32 14.52
CA ALA A 133 13.65 13.85 13.34
C ALA A 133 14.20 15.23 12.96
N VAL A 134 14.35 16.12 13.94
CA VAL A 134 14.98 17.44 13.77
C VAL A 134 16.44 17.30 13.31
N ALA A 135 17.22 16.44 13.94
CA ALA A 135 18.64 16.24 13.59
C ALA A 135 18.85 15.74 12.15
N LEU A 136 17.90 14.97 11.61
CA LEU A 136 17.95 14.44 10.23
C LEU A 136 17.18 15.28 9.21
N GLY A 137 16.47 16.33 9.65
CA GLY A 137 15.62 17.14 8.77
C GLY A 137 14.41 16.39 8.19
N VAL A 138 13.91 15.37 8.89
CA VAL A 138 12.75 14.56 8.47
C VAL A 138 11.55 14.81 9.37
N SER A 139 10.34 14.49 8.89
CA SER A 139 9.14 14.55 9.74
C SER A 139 9.17 13.44 10.81
N PRO A 140 8.71 13.70 12.04
CA PRO A 140 8.53 12.65 13.07
C PRO A 140 7.68 11.46 12.55
N ARG A 141 6.70 11.72 11.69
CA ARG A 141 5.88 10.69 11.05
C ARG A 141 6.72 9.70 10.22
N THR A 142 7.74 10.18 9.53
CA THR A 142 8.65 9.35 8.74
C THR A 142 9.42 8.38 9.64
N VAL A 143 9.86 8.85 10.81
CA VAL A 143 10.56 8.03 11.79
C VAL A 143 9.65 6.97 12.41
N TYR A 144 8.40 7.32 12.73
CA TYR A 144 7.39 6.34 13.16
C TYR A 144 7.12 5.28 12.08
N ASN A 145 7.11 5.65 10.80
CA ASN A 145 6.99 4.67 9.72
C ASN A 145 8.18 3.71 9.68
N TRP A 146 9.40 4.17 9.94
CA TRP A 146 10.58 3.30 10.03
C TRP A 146 10.49 2.34 11.21
N LEU A 147 10.06 2.83 12.39
CA LEU A 147 9.82 2.00 13.56
C LEU A 147 8.77 0.91 13.29
N ALA A 148 7.67 1.25 12.62
CA ALA A 148 6.63 0.30 12.24
C ALA A 148 7.14 -0.78 11.29
N VAL A 149 8.06 -0.45 10.37
CA VAL A 149 8.65 -1.43 9.43
C VAL A 149 9.55 -2.45 10.15
N VAL A 150 10.24 -2.05 11.23
CA VAL A 150 11.13 -2.94 11.98
C VAL A 150 10.48 -3.63 13.17
N GLU A 151 9.20 -3.34 13.44
CA GLU A 151 8.47 -3.92 14.56
C GLU A 151 8.34 -5.45 14.39
N GLY A 152 8.91 -6.21 15.31
CA GLY A 152 8.98 -7.67 15.23
C GLY A 152 10.05 -8.22 14.28
N VAL A 153 10.99 -7.40 13.78
CA VAL A 153 12.17 -7.84 13.02
C VAL A 153 13.38 -7.93 13.96
N ALA A 154 14.14 -9.03 13.85
CA ALA A 154 15.39 -9.23 14.58
C ALA A 154 16.37 -8.08 14.30
N GLN A 155 17.12 -7.64 15.32
CA GLN A 155 17.97 -6.44 15.22
C GLN A 155 18.99 -6.51 14.07
N GLU A 156 19.51 -7.72 13.80
CA GLU A 156 20.48 -8.02 12.74
C GLU A 156 19.90 -7.78 11.34
N ASP A 157 18.62 -8.11 11.13
CA ASP A 157 18.00 -8.05 9.81
C ASP A 157 17.38 -6.67 9.50
N ARG A 158 17.26 -5.78 10.49
CA ARG A 158 16.57 -4.47 10.33
C ARG A 158 17.12 -3.63 9.20
N LEU A 159 18.43 -3.71 8.93
CA LEU A 159 19.08 -2.96 7.86
C LEU A 159 18.44 -3.23 6.49
N ALA A 160 18.17 -4.49 6.17
CA ALA A 160 17.57 -4.90 4.91
C ALA A 160 16.13 -4.37 4.76
N TYR A 161 15.33 -4.40 5.84
CA TYR A 161 13.95 -3.91 5.83
C TYR A 161 13.86 -2.38 5.81
N LEU A 162 14.83 -1.67 6.39
CA LEU A 162 14.88 -0.21 6.41
C LEU A 162 15.32 0.39 5.07
N ALA A 163 15.84 -0.42 4.15
CA ALA A 163 16.33 0.06 2.88
C ALA A 163 15.24 0.80 2.08
N PRO A 164 15.57 1.94 1.46
CA PRO A 164 14.61 2.66 0.63
C PRO A 164 14.17 1.76 -0.53
N LYS A 165 12.86 1.49 -0.61
CA LYS A 165 12.31 0.83 -1.79
C LYS A 165 12.43 1.80 -2.96
N PRO A 166 12.96 1.38 -4.12
CA PRO A 166 13.00 2.23 -5.29
C PRO A 166 11.57 2.69 -5.59
N PRO A 167 11.35 3.98 -5.89
CA PRO A 167 10.02 4.47 -6.20
C PRO A 167 9.47 3.62 -7.36
N LYS A 168 8.24 3.14 -7.23
CA LYS A 168 7.54 2.50 -8.35
C LYS A 168 7.54 3.53 -9.48
N LYS A 169 8.37 3.32 -10.51
CA LYS A 169 8.38 4.19 -11.68
C LYS A 169 6.94 4.26 -12.19
N ARG A 170 6.33 5.44 -12.14
CA ARG A 170 5.01 5.70 -12.72
C ARG A 170 5.16 5.80 -14.23
N THR A 171 5.64 4.74 -14.87
CA THR A 171 5.59 4.64 -16.32
C THR A 171 4.23 4.05 -16.67
N ARG A 172 3.52 4.71 -17.60
CA ARG A 172 2.38 4.07 -18.26
C ARG A 172 2.90 2.77 -18.85
N ARG A 173 2.30 1.63 -18.50
CA ARG A 173 2.62 0.38 -19.20
C ARG A 173 2.18 0.59 -20.65
N GLU A 174 3.13 0.76 -21.54
CA GLU A 174 2.89 0.76 -22.97
C GLU A 174 2.58 -0.68 -23.39
N ASP A 175 1.55 -0.84 -24.22
CA ASP A 175 1.19 -2.14 -24.78
C ASP A 175 2.25 -2.54 -25.81
N ARG A 176 3.34 -3.18 -25.35
CA ARG A 176 4.43 -3.66 -26.21
C ARG A 176 3.96 -4.57 -27.35
N ALA A 177 2.81 -5.24 -27.15
CA ALA A 177 2.16 -6.05 -28.18
C ALA A 177 1.76 -5.24 -29.42
N LYS A 178 1.37 -3.96 -29.28
CA LYS A 178 1.01 -3.10 -30.41
C LYS A 178 2.18 -2.82 -31.33
N PHE A 179 3.40 -2.74 -30.77
CA PHE A 179 4.62 -2.47 -31.52
C PHE A 179 5.28 -3.73 -32.08
N LYS A 180 4.78 -4.92 -31.73
CA LYS A 180 5.38 -6.20 -32.14
C LYS A 180 5.45 -6.38 -33.67
N PRO A 181 4.38 -6.11 -34.45
CA PRO A 181 4.45 -6.23 -35.91
C PRO A 181 5.47 -5.27 -36.55
N SER A 182 5.53 -4.01 -36.08
CA SER A 182 6.50 -3.03 -36.57
C SER A 182 7.94 -3.39 -36.21
N MET A 183 8.16 -3.96 -35.02
CA MET A 183 9.47 -4.44 -34.58
C MET A 183 9.94 -5.67 -35.36
N ASP A 184 9.05 -6.63 -35.61
CA ASP A 184 9.37 -7.84 -36.39
C ASP A 184 9.72 -7.45 -37.85
N TRP A 185 9.01 -6.49 -38.43
CA TRP A 185 9.33 -5.94 -39.74
C TRP A 185 10.70 -5.24 -39.73
N LEU A 186 10.95 -4.35 -38.77
CA LEU A 186 12.24 -3.65 -38.63
C LEU A 186 13.41 -4.64 -38.47
N GLN A 187 13.21 -5.70 -37.69
CA GLN A 187 14.20 -6.75 -37.52
C GLN A 187 14.47 -7.47 -38.85
N SER A 188 13.43 -7.81 -39.62
CA SER A 188 13.61 -8.45 -40.93
C SER A 188 14.36 -7.54 -41.92
N ALA A 189 14.06 -6.23 -41.93
CA ALA A 189 14.73 -5.26 -42.80
C ALA A 189 16.19 -5.02 -42.40
N TYR A 190 16.53 -5.10 -41.10
CA TYR A 190 17.90 -4.93 -40.63
C TYR A 190 18.78 -6.17 -40.89
N LEU A 191 18.18 -7.37 -40.88
CA LEU A 191 18.88 -8.64 -41.08
C LEU A 191 19.04 -9.05 -42.55
N LEU A 192 18.76 -8.15 -43.50
CA LEU A 192 19.00 -8.39 -44.92
C LEU A 192 20.49 -8.54 -45.21
N LEU A 193 20.83 -9.39 -46.19
CA LEU A 193 22.22 -9.61 -46.62
C LEU A 193 22.93 -8.33 -47.08
N GLU A 194 22.17 -7.33 -47.53
CA GLU A 194 22.69 -6.01 -47.93
C GLU A 194 23.26 -5.19 -46.77
N GLN A 195 23.09 -5.64 -45.51
CA GLN A 195 23.55 -4.99 -44.28
C GLN A 195 23.20 -3.48 -44.22
N PRO A 196 21.92 -3.11 -44.39
CA PRO A 196 21.54 -1.71 -44.30
C PRO A 196 21.83 -1.17 -42.89
N THR A 197 22.20 0.11 -42.84
CA THR A 197 22.40 0.78 -41.54
C THR A 197 21.09 0.83 -40.77
N PHE A 198 21.17 0.83 -39.43
CA PHE A 198 19.98 0.90 -38.57
C PHE A 198 19.10 2.12 -38.89
N ALA A 199 19.71 3.26 -39.26
CA ALA A 199 18.96 4.45 -39.66
C ALA A 199 18.13 4.24 -40.93
N GLN A 200 18.63 3.46 -41.90
CA GLN A 200 17.91 3.15 -43.14
C GLN A 200 16.75 2.19 -42.88
N SER A 201 16.99 1.11 -42.13
CA SER A 201 15.93 0.15 -41.78
C SER A 201 14.85 0.79 -40.91
N TYR A 202 15.21 1.68 -39.98
CA TYR A 202 14.26 2.43 -39.17
C TYR A 202 13.38 3.38 -40.01
N ARG A 203 13.97 4.14 -40.95
CA ARG A 203 13.18 4.99 -41.86
C ARG A 203 12.22 4.17 -42.72
N ALA A 204 12.66 3.01 -43.19
CA ALA A 204 11.82 2.11 -43.97
C ALA A 204 10.66 1.54 -43.13
N ALA A 205 10.91 1.22 -41.86
CA ALA A 205 9.89 0.71 -40.93
C ALA A 205 8.84 1.76 -40.59
N VAL A 206 9.25 3.03 -40.41
CA VAL A 206 8.32 4.15 -40.20
C VAL A 206 7.45 4.36 -41.44
N LYS A 207 8.01 4.23 -42.65
CA LYS A 207 7.25 4.34 -43.90
C LYS A 207 6.25 3.19 -44.10
N HIS A 208 6.59 1.98 -43.65
CA HIS A 208 5.69 0.81 -43.71
C HIS A 208 4.57 0.85 -42.65
N ALA A 209 4.75 1.62 -41.58
CA ALA A 209 3.78 1.73 -40.48
C ALA A 209 2.76 2.87 -40.66
N GLN A 210 2.90 3.71 -41.69
CA GLN A 210 1.93 4.75 -42.11
C GLN A 210 0.91 4.16 -43.07
#